data_AF-A0A7S3KT71-F1
#
_entry.id   AF-A0A7S3KT71-F1
#
_cell.length_a   1.000
_cell.length_b   1.000
_cell.length_c   1.000
_cell.angle_alpha   90.00
_cell.angle_beta   90.00
_cell.angle_gamma   90.00
#
_symmetry.space_group_name_H-M   'P 1'
#
loop_
_entity.id
_entity.type
_entity.pdbx_description
1 polymer ?
#
loop_
_entity_poly.entity_id
_entity_poly.type
_entity_poly.pdbx_seq_one_letter_code
_entity_poly.pdbx_strand_id
1 'polypeptide(L)'
;MAIVGIILVVVAQLFAGGLMISEEKLLGSYYLHPLKVVGWEGFWGCTIYLILLLIFQFITCGDKTICPHGRLEDTPQAFYEMGSNPGILLYGIGSILSIAFFNALGVSVTKFASAAQRSTIDTSRTLLIWGVFLLKPGEGREKFIWLELVGFVLLVLGTLVFNEILVIPILGFNKNTKDAIEARKALEDDREDIEDSYNGNMPTKKGKVAAEKEKLLDTDSEN
;
A
#
# COMPACT_ATOMS: atom_id res chain seq x y z
N MET A 1 -16.08 26.45 -3.12
CA MET A 1 -16.13 25.10 -3.74
C MET A 1 -14.80 24.35 -3.63
N ALA A 2 -13.65 24.94 -3.99
CA ALA A 2 -12.35 24.24 -3.93
C ALA A 2 -11.97 23.71 -2.53
N ILE A 3 -12.18 24.49 -1.47
CA ILE A 3 -11.84 24.08 -0.09
C ILE A 3 -12.66 22.85 0.35
N VAL A 4 -13.95 22.81 0.01
CA VAL A 4 -14.82 21.67 0.31
C VAL A 4 -14.32 20.42 -0.42
N GLY A 5 -13.94 20.55 -1.69
CA GLY A 5 -13.34 19.46 -2.45
C GLY A 5 -12.04 18.94 -1.82
N ILE A 6 -11.16 19.84 -1.38
CA ILE A 6 -9.90 19.46 -0.71
C ILE A 6 -10.18 18.70 0.59
N ILE A 7 -11.13 19.17 1.41
CA ILE A 7 -11.51 18.50 2.66
C ILE A 7 -12.05 17.10 2.37
N LEU A 8 -12.92 16.94 1.37
CA LEU A 8 -13.48 15.64 0.99
C LEU A 8 -12.39 14.66 0.54
N VAL A 9 -11.41 15.12 -0.23
CA VAL A 9 -10.28 14.29 -0.67
C VAL A 9 -9.43 13.86 0.53
N VAL A 10 -9.11 14.77 1.45
CA VAL A 10 -8.32 14.43 2.65
C VAL A 10 -9.04 13.38 3.49
N VAL A 11 -10.35 13.56 3.72
CA VAL A 11 -11.16 12.58 4.46
C VAL A 11 -11.16 11.23 3.75
N ALA A 12 -11.35 11.20 2.43
CA ALA A 12 -11.31 9.96 1.66
C ALA A 12 -9.98 9.20 1.83
N GLN A 13 -8.84 9.91 1.91
CA GLN A 13 -7.54 9.24 2.05
C GLN A 13 -7.31 8.69 3.46
N LEU A 14 -7.91 9.28 4.49
CA LEU A 14 -7.92 8.69 5.83
C LEU A 14 -8.67 7.36 5.84
N PHE A 15 -9.83 7.29 5.17
CA PHE A 15 -10.57 6.04 5.00
C PHE A 15 -9.78 5.02 4.18
N ALA A 16 -9.15 5.43 3.08
CA ALA A 16 -8.34 4.54 2.25
C ALA A 16 -7.13 3.97 3.03
N GLY A 17 -6.42 4.79 3.80
CA GLY A 17 -5.33 4.33 4.66
C GLY A 17 -5.82 3.40 5.77
N GLY A 18 -6.95 3.73 6.41
CA GLY A 18 -7.59 2.88 7.41
C GLY A 18 -8.00 1.50 6.85
N LEU A 19 -8.49 1.45 5.62
CA LEU A 19 -8.79 0.21 4.91
C LEU A 19 -7.55 -0.65 4.74
N MET A 20 -6.45 -0.08 4.24
CA MET A 20 -5.19 -0.83 4.02
C MET A 20 -4.63 -1.41 5.32
N ILE A 21 -4.64 -0.65 6.41
CA ILE A 21 -4.18 -1.13 7.73
C ILE A 21 -5.11 -2.22 8.27
N SER A 22 -6.42 -2.06 8.11
CA SER A 22 -7.40 -3.05 8.55
C SER A 22 -7.27 -4.35 7.76
N GLU A 23 -7.03 -4.25 6.45
CA GLU A 23 -6.77 -5.38 5.55
C GLU A 23 -5.50 -6.13 5.97
N GLU A 24 -4.40 -5.41 6.21
CA GLU A 24 -3.14 -5.99 6.68
C GLU A 24 -3.31 -6.70 8.03
N LYS A 25 -4.01 -6.08 8.99
CA LYS A 25 -4.30 -6.69 10.30
C LYS A 25 -5.16 -7.95 10.17
N LEU A 26 -6.13 -7.96 9.25
CA LEU A 26 -6.99 -9.10 8.98
C LEU A 26 -6.20 -10.27 8.37
N LEU A 27 -5.35 -9.97 7.37
CA LEU A 27 -4.47 -10.95 6.72
C LEU A 27 -3.39 -11.49 7.66
N GLY A 28 -2.92 -10.68 8.61
CA GLY A 28 -1.97 -11.10 9.65
C GLY A 28 -2.59 -11.97 10.75
N SER A 29 -3.85 -11.69 11.11
CA SER A 29 -4.56 -12.44 12.17
C SER A 29 -5.14 -13.78 11.71
N TYR A 30 -5.49 -13.90 10.42
CA TYR A 30 -6.17 -15.07 9.87
C TYR A 30 -5.48 -15.58 8.61
N TYR A 31 -5.39 -16.91 8.46
CA TYR A 31 -4.92 -17.52 7.22
C TYR A 31 -5.99 -17.41 6.11
N LEU A 32 -6.03 -16.25 5.46
CA LEU A 32 -6.95 -15.96 4.36
C LEU A 32 -6.20 -15.93 3.03
N HIS A 33 -6.81 -16.51 1.99
CA HIS A 33 -6.28 -16.41 0.63
C HIS A 33 -6.60 -15.02 0.05
N PRO A 34 -5.64 -14.29 -0.55
CA PRO A 34 -5.87 -12.93 -1.07
C PRO A 34 -7.08 -12.81 -2.00
N LEU A 35 -7.24 -13.78 -2.92
CA LEU A 35 -8.39 -13.82 -3.84
C LEU A 35 -9.75 -13.93 -3.13
N LYS A 36 -9.81 -14.58 -1.96
CA LYS A 36 -11.05 -14.70 -1.19
C LYS A 36 -11.43 -13.36 -0.57
N VAL A 37 -10.46 -12.61 -0.07
CA VAL A 37 -10.66 -11.28 0.51
C VAL A 37 -11.15 -10.31 -0.56
N VAL A 38 -10.44 -10.23 -1.69
CA VAL A 38 -10.83 -9.38 -2.83
C VAL A 38 -12.20 -9.75 -3.39
N GLY A 39 -12.55 -11.04 -3.43
CA GLY A 39 -13.89 -11.48 -3.85
C GLY A 39 -14.99 -10.95 -2.93
N TRP A 40 -14.79 -10.95 -1.62
CA TRP A 40 -15.74 -10.39 -0.65
C TRP A 40 -15.85 -8.88 -0.73
N GLU A 41 -14.73 -8.18 -0.91
CA GLU A 41 -14.71 -6.73 -1.12
C GLU A 41 -15.46 -6.35 -2.41
N GLY A 42 -15.21 -7.07 -3.50
CA GLY A 42 -15.92 -6.89 -4.77
C GLY A 42 -17.41 -7.16 -4.63
N PHE A 43 -17.82 -8.21 -3.90
CA PHE A 43 -19.23 -8.53 -3.68
C PHE A 43 -19.98 -7.42 -2.92
N TRP A 44 -19.41 -6.93 -1.82
CA TRP A 44 -20.00 -5.84 -1.05
C TRP A 44 -19.97 -4.51 -1.82
N GLY A 45 -18.88 -4.23 -2.55
CA GLY A 45 -18.78 -3.07 -3.44
C GLY A 45 -19.88 -3.07 -4.50
N CYS A 46 -20.04 -4.17 -5.22
CA CYS A 46 -21.11 -4.33 -6.22
C CYS A 46 -22.50 -4.16 -5.59
N THR A 47 -22.73 -4.74 -4.40
CA THR A 47 -24.03 -4.61 -3.71
C THR A 47 -24.34 -3.17 -3.36
N ILE A 48 -23.37 -2.43 -2.80
CA ILE A 48 -23.54 -1.00 -2.46
C ILE A 48 -23.78 -0.18 -3.72
N TYR A 49 -23.00 -0.39 -4.78
CA TYR A 49 -23.18 0.32 -6.05
C TYR A 49 -24.53 0.02 -6.69
N LEU A 50 -25.01 -1.22 -6.69
CA LEU A 50 -26.34 -1.56 -7.21
C LEU A 50 -27.46 -0.80 -6.48
N ILE A 51 -27.37 -0.66 -5.16
CA ILE A 51 -28.34 0.11 -4.38
C ILE A 51 -28.24 1.60 -4.73
N LEU A 52 -27.03 2.16 -4.83
CA LEU A 52 -26.81 3.57 -5.19
C LEU A 52 -27.32 3.88 -6.61
N LEU A 53 -27.06 3.00 -7.58
CA LEU A 53 -27.55 3.13 -8.96
C LEU A 53 -29.09 3.22 -8.97
N LEU A 54 -29.77 2.38 -8.21
CA LEU A 54 -31.23 2.43 -8.10
C LEU A 54 -31.70 3.75 -7.51
N ILE A 55 -31.04 4.26 -6.46
CA ILE A 55 -31.40 5.54 -5.84
C ILE A 55 -31.19 6.69 -6.83
N PHE A 56 -30.03 6.76 -7.48
CA PHE A 56 -29.67 7.85 -8.40
C PHE A 56 -30.52 7.87 -9.67
N GLN A 57 -31.02 6.72 -10.12
CA GLN A 57 -31.99 6.63 -11.22
C GLN A 57 -33.30 7.39 -10.92
N PHE A 58 -33.72 7.51 -9.66
CA PHE A 58 -34.94 8.23 -9.28
C PHE A 58 -34.74 9.72 -9.03
N ILE A 59 -33.50 10.20 -8.96
CA ILE A 59 -33.20 11.61 -8.74
C ILE A 59 -33.31 12.35 -10.08
N THR A 60 -34.35 13.16 -10.21
CA THR A 60 -34.53 14.07 -11.35
C THR A 60 -33.82 15.39 -11.09
N CYS A 61 -33.23 15.95 -12.14
CA CYS A 61 -32.54 17.23 -12.08
C CYS A 61 -32.85 18.03 -13.34
N GLY A 62 -33.05 19.33 -13.17
CA GLY A 62 -33.38 20.24 -14.28
C GLY A 62 -32.18 20.80 -15.02
N ASP A 63 -30.97 20.67 -14.46
CA ASP A 63 -29.76 21.19 -15.07
C ASP A 63 -29.21 20.21 -16.11
N LYS A 64 -29.25 20.62 -17.39
CA LYS A 64 -28.77 19.81 -18.53
C LYS A 64 -27.25 19.58 -18.52
N THR A 65 -26.49 20.36 -17.76
CA THR A 65 -25.02 20.18 -17.66
C THR A 65 -24.66 18.98 -16.77
N ILE A 66 -25.46 18.73 -15.74
CA ILE A 66 -25.25 17.63 -14.77
C ILE A 66 -26.11 16.42 -15.17
N CYS A 67 -27.30 16.65 -15.73
CA CYS A 67 -28.27 15.62 -16.04
C CYS A 67 -28.76 15.74 -17.49
N PRO A 68 -28.00 15.19 -18.46
CA PRO A 68 -28.30 15.31 -19.89
C PRO A 68 -29.68 14.75 -20.25
N HIS A 69 -30.10 13.68 -19.57
CA HIS A 69 -31.37 12.98 -19.79
C HIS A 69 -32.42 13.29 -18.70
N GLY A 70 -32.24 14.39 -17.95
CA GLY A 70 -33.17 14.82 -16.88
C GLY A 70 -33.12 13.97 -15.60
N ARG A 71 -32.19 13.01 -15.55
CA ARG A 71 -31.88 12.17 -14.39
C ARG A 71 -30.40 12.24 -14.08
N LEU A 72 -30.05 12.07 -12.81
CA LEU A 72 -28.66 12.00 -12.37
C LEU A 72 -27.93 10.81 -13.00
N GLU A 73 -28.62 9.68 -13.08
CA GLU A 73 -28.11 8.47 -13.69
C GLU A 73 -29.19 7.86 -14.60
N ASP A 74 -28.81 7.54 -15.84
CA ASP A 74 -29.68 6.90 -16.83
C ASP A 74 -29.07 5.57 -17.26
N THR A 75 -29.26 4.58 -16.40
CA THR A 75 -28.69 3.23 -16.57
C THR A 75 -29.16 2.56 -17.88
N PRO A 76 -30.45 2.58 -18.26
CA PRO A 76 -30.91 2.02 -19.54
C PRO A 76 -30.22 2.62 -20.77
N GLN A 77 -30.03 3.94 -20.79
CA GLN A 77 -29.34 4.63 -21.88
C GLN A 77 -27.87 4.24 -21.94
N ALA A 78 -27.19 4.14 -20.80
CA ALA A 78 -25.79 3.70 -20.74
C ALA A 78 -25.60 2.28 -21.31
N PHE A 79 -26.52 1.35 -21.02
CA PHE A 79 -26.47 0.00 -21.59
C PHE A 79 -26.75 -0.01 -23.10
N TYR A 80 -27.65 0.84 -23.58
CA TYR A 80 -27.92 0.99 -25.01
C TYR A 80 -26.67 1.47 -25.77
N GLU A 81 -25.99 2.49 -25.25
CA GLU A 81 -24.76 3.03 -25.84
C GLU A 81 -23.61 2.02 -25.81
N MET A 82 -23.48 1.27 -24.71
CA MET A 82 -22.48 0.22 -24.58
C MET A 82 -22.73 -0.94 -25.57
N GLY A 83 -23.99 -1.28 -25.85
CA GLY A 83 -24.36 -2.27 -26.85
C GLY A 83 -24.22 -1.78 -28.29
N SER A 84 -24.39 -0.47 -28.53
CA SER A 84 -24.29 0.14 -29.85
C SER A 84 -22.84 0.29 -30.32
N ASN A 85 -21.90 0.57 -29.41
CA ASN A 85 -20.49 0.77 -29.74
C ASN A 85 -19.59 -0.33 -29.15
N PRO A 86 -19.09 -1.27 -29.97
CA PRO A 86 -18.25 -2.37 -29.49
C PRO A 86 -16.90 -1.88 -28.92
N GLY A 87 -16.41 -0.70 -29.32
CA GLY A 87 -15.20 -0.12 -28.76
C GLY A 87 -15.37 0.22 -27.28
N ILE A 88 -16.49 0.86 -26.91
CA ILE A 88 -16.79 1.22 -25.51
C ILE A 88 -16.93 -0.04 -24.65
N LEU A 89 -17.60 -1.06 -25.17
CA LEU A 89 -17.74 -2.34 -24.48
C LEU A 89 -16.38 -3.00 -24.22
N LEU A 90 -15.49 -3.02 -25.22
CA LEU A 90 -14.15 -3.58 -25.06
C LEU A 90 -13.32 -2.82 -24.02
N TYR A 91 -13.34 -1.48 -24.05
CA TYR A 91 -12.68 -0.67 -23.02
C TYR A 91 -13.28 -0.90 -21.63
N GLY A 92 -14.60 -1.03 -21.54
CA GLY A 92 -15.32 -1.36 -20.30
C GLY A 92 -14.84 -2.69 -19.71
N ILE A 93 -14.91 -3.78 -20.48
CA ILE A 93 -14.47 -5.11 -20.04
C ILE A 93 -12.98 -5.11 -19.68
N GLY A 94 -12.15 -4.49 -20.52
CA GLY A 94 -10.71 -4.38 -20.27
C GLY A 94 -10.39 -3.65 -18.97
N SER A 95 -11.12 -2.57 -18.67
CA SER A 95 -10.97 -1.81 -17.43
C SER A 95 -11.38 -2.63 -16.20
N ILE A 96 -12.49 -3.38 -16.28
CA ILE A 96 -12.96 -4.26 -15.19
C ILE A 96 -11.90 -5.32 -14.88
N LEU A 97 -11.37 -6.00 -15.90
CA LEU A 97 -10.33 -7.00 -15.72
C LEU A 97 -9.05 -6.38 -15.13
N SER A 98 -8.64 -5.21 -15.63
CA SER A 98 -7.47 -4.50 -15.12
C SER A 98 -7.60 -4.15 -13.64
N ILE A 99 -8.75 -3.62 -13.22
CA ILE A 99 -9.04 -3.28 -11.82
C ILE A 99 -9.08 -4.55 -10.96
N ALA A 100 -9.68 -5.63 -11.45
CA ALA A 100 -9.70 -6.91 -10.74
C ALA A 100 -8.29 -7.46 -10.49
N PHE A 101 -7.42 -7.45 -11.51
CA PHE A 101 -6.01 -7.83 -11.35
C PHE A 101 -5.26 -6.89 -10.42
N PHE A 102 -5.46 -5.58 -10.54
CA PHE A 102 -4.82 -4.60 -9.66
C PHE A 102 -5.17 -4.84 -8.20
N ASN A 103 -6.45 -5.10 -7.89
CA ASN A 103 -6.88 -5.39 -6.52
C ASN A 103 -6.36 -6.75 -6.02
N ALA A 104 -6.41 -7.80 -6.84
CA ALA A 104 -5.89 -9.12 -6.49
C ALA A 104 -4.38 -9.09 -6.17
N LEU A 105 -3.60 -8.40 -7.01
CA LEU A 105 -2.16 -8.23 -6.80
C LEU A 105 -1.88 -7.30 -5.62
N GLY A 106 -2.65 -6.22 -5.45
CA GLY A 106 -2.55 -5.30 -4.32
C GLY A 106 -2.69 -6.01 -2.98
N VAL A 107 -3.76 -6.79 -2.79
CA VAL A 107 -3.97 -7.58 -1.56
C VAL A 107 -2.91 -8.67 -1.38
N SER A 108 -2.42 -9.25 -2.48
CA SER A 108 -1.30 -10.19 -2.43
C SER A 108 -0.02 -9.53 -1.92
N VAL A 109 0.29 -8.31 -2.37
CA VAL A 109 1.42 -7.52 -1.84
C VAL A 109 1.22 -7.21 -0.37
N THR A 110 0.02 -6.80 0.05
CA THR A 110 -0.26 -6.58 1.50
C THR A 110 0.04 -7.83 2.31
N LYS A 111 -0.34 -9.01 1.82
CA LYS A 111 -0.15 -10.28 2.52
C LYS A 111 1.32 -10.70 2.64
N PHE A 112 2.08 -10.60 1.55
CA PHE A 112 3.46 -11.12 1.50
C PHE A 112 4.52 -10.09 1.90
N ALA A 113 4.17 -8.81 1.88
CA ALA A 113 5.07 -7.70 2.13
C ALA A 113 4.54 -6.86 3.30
N SER A 114 3.76 -5.81 3.02
CA SER A 114 3.07 -4.97 4.01
C SER A 114 2.14 -3.97 3.32
N ALA A 115 1.24 -3.33 4.07
CA ALA A 115 0.43 -2.22 3.55
C ALA A 115 1.29 -1.00 3.17
N ALA A 116 2.37 -0.78 3.91
CA ALA A 116 3.38 0.25 3.64
C ALA A 116 4.05 0.06 2.27
N GLN A 117 4.43 -1.18 1.94
CA GLN A 117 5.01 -1.52 0.64
C GLN A 117 3.98 -1.44 -0.50
N ARG A 118 2.73 -1.86 -0.27
CA ARG A 118 1.64 -1.64 -1.24
C ARG A 118 1.46 -0.16 -1.57
N SER A 119 1.43 0.70 -0.55
CA SER A 119 1.29 2.17 -0.71
C SER A 119 2.46 2.77 -1.49
N THR A 120 3.66 2.25 -1.28
CA THR A 120 4.86 2.62 -2.04
C THR A 120 4.72 2.26 -3.53
N ILE A 121 4.29 1.03 -3.83
CA ILE A 121 4.09 0.57 -5.22
C ILE A 121 3.02 1.42 -5.91
N ASP A 122 1.94 1.77 -5.21
CA ASP A 122 0.88 2.63 -5.74
C ASP A 122 1.39 4.04 -6.08
N THR A 123 2.32 4.56 -5.28
CA THR A 123 3.00 5.84 -5.55
C THR A 123 3.83 5.74 -6.83
N SER A 124 4.52 4.61 -7.04
CA SER A 124 5.36 4.39 -8.23
C SER A 124 4.57 4.36 -9.55
N ARG A 125 3.28 4.03 -9.51
CA ARG A 125 2.40 4.04 -10.69
C ARG A 125 2.37 5.41 -11.37
N THR A 126 2.39 6.49 -10.58
CA THR A 126 2.38 7.87 -11.12
C THR A 126 3.62 8.17 -11.96
N LEU A 127 4.80 7.69 -11.53
CA LEU A 127 6.06 7.77 -12.28
C LEU A 127 5.95 7.04 -13.63
N LEU A 128 5.41 5.82 -13.60
CA LEU A 128 5.28 4.98 -14.80
C LEU A 128 4.34 5.61 -15.82
N ILE A 129 3.19 6.13 -15.36
CA ILE A 129 2.24 6.84 -16.20
C ILE A 129 2.94 8.04 -16.86
N TRP A 130 3.60 8.89 -16.08
CA TRP A 130 4.32 10.04 -16.61
C TRP A 130 5.38 9.64 -17.65
N GLY A 131 6.19 8.62 -17.36
CA GLY A 131 7.18 8.11 -18.30
C GLY A 131 6.58 7.63 -19.63
N VAL A 132 5.46 6.92 -19.60
CA VAL A 132 4.75 6.45 -20.80
C VAL A 132 4.22 7.63 -21.63
N PHE A 133 3.59 8.63 -20.99
CA PHE A 133 3.08 9.81 -21.68
C PHE A 133 4.18 10.71 -22.26
N LEU A 134 5.39 10.65 -21.69
CA LEU A 134 6.56 11.37 -22.21
C LEU A 134 7.17 10.68 -23.44
N LEU A 135 7.18 9.35 -23.44
CA LEU A 135 7.71 8.52 -24.53
C LEU A 135 6.74 8.34 -25.71
N LYS A 136 5.42 8.49 -25.48
CA LYS A 136 4.40 8.35 -26.52
C LYS A 136 4.58 9.41 -27.62
N PRO A 137 4.88 9.02 -28.87
CA PRO A 137 4.89 9.95 -29.99
C PRO A 137 3.45 10.24 -30.47
N GLY A 138 3.09 11.52 -30.65
CA GLY A 138 1.79 11.95 -31.20
C GLY A 138 1.07 13.04 -30.37
N GLU A 139 -0.22 13.24 -30.66
CA GLU A 139 -1.09 14.13 -29.88
C GLU A 139 -1.27 13.60 -28.45
N GLY A 140 -1.11 14.48 -27.45
CA GLY A 140 -1.11 14.14 -26.03
C GLY A 140 0.26 13.78 -25.45
N ARG A 141 1.36 14.14 -26.10
CA ARG A 141 2.71 14.08 -25.52
C ARG A 141 2.84 15.09 -24.38
N GLU A 142 3.28 14.63 -23.22
CA GLU A 142 3.53 15.50 -22.08
C GLU A 142 4.79 16.35 -22.30
N LYS A 143 4.76 17.63 -21.88
CA LYS A 143 5.95 18.48 -21.95
C LYS A 143 6.86 18.15 -20.77
N PHE A 144 8.15 18.02 -21.03
CA PHE A 144 9.10 17.75 -19.96
C PHE A 144 9.19 18.97 -19.03
N ILE A 145 8.68 18.83 -17.81
CA ILE A 145 8.75 19.85 -16.76
C ILE A 145 9.79 19.42 -15.71
N TRP A 146 10.83 20.23 -15.53
CA TRP A 146 11.89 19.94 -14.56
C TRP A 146 11.39 19.80 -13.12
N LEU A 147 10.35 20.56 -12.76
CA LEU A 147 9.75 20.48 -11.41
C LEU A 147 9.12 19.11 -11.14
N GLU A 148 8.52 18.47 -12.15
CA GLU A 148 7.96 17.12 -12.02
C GLU A 148 9.07 16.11 -11.78
N LEU A 149 10.18 16.19 -12.53
CA LEU A 149 11.34 15.34 -12.31
C LEU A 149 11.89 15.49 -10.88
N VAL A 150 12.00 16.72 -10.37
CA VAL A 150 12.44 16.96 -8.97
C VAL A 150 11.46 16.33 -7.98
N GLY A 151 10.15 16.48 -8.19
CA GLY A 151 9.13 15.84 -7.38
C GLY A 151 9.25 14.31 -7.36
N PHE A 152 9.52 13.71 -8.52
CA PHE A 152 9.73 12.28 -8.66
C PHE A 152 10.99 11.77 -7.97
N VAL A 153 12.11 12.48 -8.09
CA VAL A 153 13.34 12.16 -7.35
C VAL A 153 13.08 12.23 -5.84
N LEU A 154 12.38 13.26 -5.38
CA LEU A 154 12.03 13.39 -3.96
C LEU A 154 11.09 12.26 -3.48
N LEU A 155 10.12 11.84 -4.29
CA LEU A 155 9.25 10.71 -3.99
C LEU A 155 10.05 9.40 -3.88
N VAL A 156 10.92 9.10 -4.84
CA VAL A 156 11.76 7.89 -4.81
C VAL A 156 12.69 7.90 -3.60
N LEU A 157 13.36 9.03 -3.33
CA LEU A 157 14.22 9.17 -2.15
C LEU A 157 13.43 8.98 -0.85
N GLY A 158 12.26 9.62 -0.72
CA GLY A 158 11.39 9.47 0.44
C GLY A 158 10.96 8.01 0.65
N THR A 159 10.61 7.32 -0.44
CA THR A 159 10.29 5.89 -0.43
C THR A 159 11.46 5.01 0.01
N LEU A 160 12.68 5.27 -0.47
CA LEU A 160 13.87 4.48 -0.11
C LEU A 160 14.24 4.64 1.37
N VAL A 161 14.11 5.87 1.88
CA VAL A 161 14.32 6.17 3.30
C VAL A 161 13.23 5.52 4.16
N PHE A 162 11.97 5.60 3.73
CA PHE A 162 10.84 5.02 4.46
C PHE A 162 10.90 3.48 4.54
N ASN A 163 11.36 2.83 3.48
CA ASN A 163 11.58 1.38 3.48
C ASN A 163 12.91 0.97 4.14
N GLU A 164 13.64 1.91 4.75
CA GLU A 164 14.95 1.71 5.39
C GLU A 164 16.02 1.11 4.47
N ILE A 165 15.82 1.17 3.15
CA ILE A 165 16.81 0.73 2.15
C ILE A 165 18.00 1.70 2.15
N LEU A 166 17.72 2.99 2.36
CA LEU A 166 18.73 4.04 2.46
C LEU A 166 18.73 4.62 3.87
N VAL A 167 19.68 4.16 4.68
CA VAL A 167 19.89 4.59 6.07
C VAL A 167 20.67 5.90 6.06
N ILE A 168 19.99 7.04 6.22
CA ILE A 168 20.63 8.36 6.29
C ILE A 168 21.06 8.61 7.74
N PRO A 169 22.37 8.69 8.05
CA PRO A 169 22.87 8.88 9.42
C PRO A 169 22.63 10.28 10.01
N ILE A 170 21.83 11.11 9.34
CA ILE A 170 21.54 12.50 9.72
C ILE A 170 20.17 12.50 10.44
N LEU A 171 20.03 13.30 11.51
CA LEU A 171 18.79 13.46 12.29
C LEU A 171 18.29 12.24 13.08
N GLY A 172 19.07 11.16 13.20
CA GLY A 172 18.73 10.04 14.09
C GLY A 172 17.67 9.07 13.53
N PHE A 173 17.41 9.11 12.22
CA PHE A 173 16.54 8.15 11.53
C PHE A 173 17.05 6.69 11.61
N ASN A 174 18.31 6.46 11.99
CA ASN A 174 18.87 5.13 12.20
C ASN A 174 18.43 4.47 13.53
N LYS A 175 17.69 5.18 14.41
CA LYS A 175 17.40 4.68 15.78
C LYS A 175 16.33 3.61 15.86
N ASN A 176 15.45 3.52 14.86
CA ASN A 176 14.32 2.59 14.78
C ASN A 176 14.45 1.54 13.65
N THR A 177 15.61 1.50 12.99
CA THR A 177 15.90 0.50 11.96
C THR A 177 15.97 -0.90 12.56
N LYS A 178 15.52 -1.92 11.82
CA LYS A 178 15.58 -3.32 12.28
C LYS A 178 16.96 -3.69 12.83
N ASP A 179 18.03 -3.32 12.13
CA ASP A 179 19.41 -3.54 12.54
C ASP A 179 19.77 -2.81 13.86
N ALA A 180 19.25 -1.60 14.06
CA ALA A 180 19.47 -0.83 15.28
C ALA A 180 18.62 -1.35 16.45
N ILE A 181 17.41 -1.84 16.19
CA ILE A 181 16.55 -2.51 17.18
C ILE A 181 17.17 -3.85 17.58
N GLU A 182 17.69 -4.62 16.62
CA GLU A 182 18.37 -5.89 16.86
C GLU A 182 19.68 -5.67 17.62
N ALA A 183 20.46 -4.64 17.26
CA ALA A 183 21.64 -4.22 18.02
C ALA A 183 21.28 -3.76 19.45
N ARG A 184 20.17 -3.03 19.65
CA ARG A 184 19.71 -2.63 21.00
C ARG A 184 19.23 -3.81 21.83
N LYS A 185 18.47 -4.73 21.23
CA LYS A 185 18.06 -5.98 21.89
C LYS A 185 19.26 -6.84 22.27
N ALA A 186 20.28 -6.92 21.41
CA ALA A 186 21.53 -7.61 21.75
C ALA A 186 22.24 -6.96 22.95
N LEU A 187 22.31 -5.63 23.00
CA LEU A 187 22.92 -4.91 24.14
C LEU A 187 22.10 -4.98 25.43
N GLU A 188 20.77 -5.11 25.34
CA GLU A 188 19.89 -5.32 26.49
C GLU A 188 20.00 -6.75 27.02
N ASP A 189 20.00 -7.76 26.14
CA ASP A 189 20.29 -9.16 26.48
C ASP A 189 21.67 -9.26 27.17
N ASP A 190 22.72 -8.63 26.62
CA ASP A 190 24.07 -8.61 27.22
C ASP A 190 24.10 -7.94 28.61
N ARG A 191 23.32 -6.86 28.83
CA ARG A 191 23.27 -6.16 30.12
C ARG A 191 22.56 -6.98 31.19
N GLU A 192 21.47 -7.66 30.82
CA GLU A 192 20.76 -8.57 31.73
C GLU A 192 21.65 -9.75 32.14
N ASP A 193 22.39 -10.35 31.20
CA ASP A 193 23.33 -11.44 31.50
C ASP A 193 24.46 -11.01 32.47
N ILE A 194 24.96 -9.77 32.34
CA ILE A 194 25.96 -9.20 33.27
C ILE A 194 25.36 -8.97 34.66
N GLU A 195 24.17 -8.37 34.76
CA GLU A 195 23.50 -8.12 36.04
C GLU A 195 23.16 -9.42 36.79
N ASP A 196 22.73 -10.46 36.07
CA ASP A 196 22.48 -11.78 36.66
C ASP A 196 23.76 -12.45 37.17
N SER A 197 24.88 -12.30 36.45
CA SER A 197 26.19 -12.80 36.89
C SER A 197 26.66 -12.15 38.19
N TYR A 198 26.51 -10.83 38.31
CA TYR A 198 26.87 -10.09 39.53
C TYR A 198 25.97 -10.45 40.73
N ASN A 199 24.69 -10.70 40.50
CA ASN A 199 23.73 -11.04 41.56
C ASN A 199 23.74 -12.54 41.94
N GLY A 200 24.57 -13.37 41.30
CA GLY A 200 24.67 -14.80 41.60
C GLY A 200 23.45 -15.61 41.14
N ASN A 201 22.62 -15.04 40.27
CA ASN A 201 21.49 -15.73 39.66
C ASN A 201 21.98 -16.61 38.50
N MET A 202 21.32 -17.75 38.26
CA MET A 202 21.69 -18.64 37.17
C MET A 202 21.36 -17.95 35.83
N PRO A 203 22.29 -17.86 34.85
CA PRO A 203 22.06 -17.11 33.62
C PRO A 203 20.86 -17.64 32.85
N THR A 204 20.13 -16.73 32.19
CA THR A 204 18.98 -17.08 31.36
C THR A 204 19.41 -17.95 30.16
N LYS A 205 18.44 -18.59 29.49
CA LYS A 205 18.64 -19.65 28.48
C LYS A 205 19.68 -19.35 27.37
N LYS A 206 20.02 -18.09 27.08
CA LYS A 206 21.00 -17.70 26.06
C LYS A 206 22.45 -17.61 26.57
N GLY A 207 22.69 -17.15 27.80
CA GLY A 207 24.04 -17.15 28.40
C GLY A 207 24.64 -18.55 28.51
N LYS A 208 23.81 -19.59 28.61
CA LYS A 208 24.24 -20.99 28.51
C LYS A 208 24.84 -21.36 27.14
N VAL A 209 24.33 -20.80 26.05
CA VAL A 209 24.81 -21.09 24.69
C VAL A 209 26.13 -20.37 24.40
N ALA A 210 26.31 -19.16 24.93
CA ALA A 210 27.57 -18.42 24.83
C ALA A 210 28.68 -19.09 25.68
N ALA A 211 28.39 -19.44 26.93
CA ALA A 211 29.34 -20.14 27.81
C ALA A 211 29.70 -21.55 27.31
N GLU A 212 28.79 -22.24 26.62
CA GLU A 212 29.06 -23.53 26.00
C GLU A 212 29.94 -23.39 24.75
N LYS A 213 29.76 -22.32 23.95
CA LYS A 213 30.66 -21.99 22.83
C LYS A 213 32.06 -21.58 23.30
N GLU A 214 32.17 -20.84 24.40
CA GLU A 214 33.46 -20.42 24.96
C GLU A 214 34.23 -21.61 25.55
N LYS A 215 33.54 -22.53 26.23
CA LYS A 215 34.13 -23.82 26.67
C LYS A 215 34.56 -24.70 25.50
N LEU A 216 33.81 -24.74 24.40
CA LEU A 216 34.20 -25.49 23.20
C LEU A 216 35.46 -24.91 22.54
N LEU A 217 35.64 -23.58 22.56
CA LEU A 217 36.83 -22.91 22.04
C LEU A 217 38.07 -23.10 22.94
N ASP A 218 37.90 -23.13 24.26
CA ASP A 218 39.00 -23.41 25.19
C ASP A 218 39.47 -24.88 25.11
N THR A 219 38.54 -25.82 24.91
CA THR A 219 38.87 -27.26 24.81
C THR A 219 39.65 -27.59 23.52
N ASP A 220 39.48 -26.80 22.46
CA ASP A 220 40.25 -26.93 21.22
C ASP A 220 41.65 -26.28 21.31
N SER A 221 41.94 -25.51 22.36
CA SER A 221 43.26 -24.89 22.60
C SER A 221 44.21 -25.71 23.48
N GLU A 222 43.68 -26.75 24.14
CA GLU A 222 44.44 -27.67 25.02
C GLU A 222 44.79 -29.01 24.35
N ASN A 223 44.54 -29.19 23.05
CA ASN A 223 44.95 -30.36 22.25
C ASN A 223 46.01 -30.03 21.19
#